data_AF-A0A354Z344-F1
#
_entry.id   AF-A0A354Z344-F1
#
_cell.length_a   1.000
_cell.length_b   1.000
_cell.length_c   1.000
_cell.angle_alpha   90.00
_cell.angle_beta   90.00
_cell.angle_gamma   90.00
#
_symmetry.space_group_name_H-M   'P 1'
#
loop_
_entity.id
_entity.type
_entity.pdbx_description
1 polymer ?
#
loop_
_entity_poly.entity_id
_entity_poly.type
_entity_poly.pdbx_seq_one_letter_code
_entity_poly.pdbx_strand_id
1 'polypeptide(L)'
;MKIQRFTAADMRSALARVRQEQGEQAVILTSRRVDDGVEIVAATDYDVELVRQALRGEAPTPVAPPVDAALDPHGREPALRAIPVDPEIVALRREIVAMRETIERELGRFGEERLRGVRVRAQALDDLARYGCDPDLARSIAASIPADTVPGRSRGLQLALLAKSILIPTHEPILEGGVLALIGATGVGKTTT
;
A
#
# COMPACT_ATOMS: atom_id res chain seq x y z
N MET A 1 -7.57 -17.04 -22.59
CA MET A 1 -6.94 -17.28 -21.28
C MET A 1 -6.36 -18.70 -21.25
N LYS A 2 -5.04 -18.83 -21.44
CA LYS A 2 -4.33 -20.12 -21.30
C LYS A 2 -3.20 -19.96 -20.29
N ILE A 3 -3.42 -20.46 -19.07
CA ILE A 3 -2.42 -20.49 -18.00
C ILE A 3 -1.69 -21.82 -18.08
N GLN A 4 -0.36 -21.79 -18.19
CA GLN A 4 0.47 -22.98 -18.22
C GLN A 4 1.66 -22.86 -17.26
N ARG A 5 2.08 -24.02 -16.76
CA ARG A 5 3.17 -24.14 -15.80
C ARG A 5 4.39 -24.74 -16.47
N PHE A 6 5.53 -24.11 -16.23
CA PHE A 6 6.83 -24.49 -16.77
C PHE A 6 7.80 -24.78 -15.64
N THR A 7 8.48 -25.92 -15.71
CA THR A 7 9.57 -26.28 -14.79
C THR A 7 10.88 -26.43 -15.57
N ALA A 8 11.97 -25.94 -15.01
CA ALA A 8 13.32 -26.10 -15.57
C ALA A 8 14.39 -26.07 -14.49
N ALA A 9 15.59 -26.55 -14.81
CA ALA A 9 16.72 -26.63 -13.86
C ALA A 9 17.18 -25.26 -13.35
N ASP A 10 17.04 -24.21 -14.17
CA ASP A 10 17.38 -22.84 -13.81
C ASP A 10 16.35 -21.84 -14.35
N MET A 11 16.35 -20.64 -13.75
CA MET A 11 15.40 -19.58 -14.09
C MET A 11 15.55 -19.13 -15.56
N ARG A 12 16.77 -19.16 -16.11
CA ARG A 12 17.05 -18.78 -17.50
C ARG A 12 16.40 -19.77 -18.47
N SER A 13 16.50 -21.07 -18.23
CA SER A 13 15.85 -22.09 -19.08
C SER A 13 14.33 -22.07 -18.92
N ALA A 14 13.82 -21.81 -17.71
CA ALA A 14 12.38 -21.66 -17.49
C ALA A 14 11.81 -20.49 -18.31
N LEU A 15 12.49 -19.33 -18.32
CA LEU A 15 12.11 -18.17 -19.12
C LEU A 15 12.26 -18.40 -20.63
N ALA A 16 13.26 -19.17 -21.07
CA ALA A 16 13.41 -19.52 -22.48
C ALA A 16 12.23 -20.39 -22.96
N ARG A 17 11.79 -21.37 -22.15
CA ARG A 17 10.62 -22.21 -22.45
C ARG A 17 9.32 -21.42 -22.48
N VAL A 18 9.12 -20.51 -21.52
CA VAL A 18 7.95 -19.62 -21.51
C VAL A 18 7.91 -18.78 -22.80
N ARG A 19 9.04 -18.21 -23.25
CA ARG A 19 9.07 -17.44 -24.51
C ARG A 19 8.82 -18.29 -25.76
N GLN A 20 9.33 -19.51 -25.78
CA GLN A 20 9.17 -20.40 -26.93
C GLN A 20 7.74 -20.88 -27.11
N GLU A 21 7.03 -21.18 -26.02
CA GLU A 21 5.67 -21.73 -26.08
C GLU A 21 4.56 -20.67 -25.97
N GLN A 22 4.77 -19.61 -25.20
CA GLN A 22 3.76 -18.58 -24.92
C GLN A 22 4.08 -17.23 -25.62
N GLY A 23 5.18 -17.15 -26.36
CA GLY A 23 5.61 -15.93 -27.06
C GLY A 23 6.19 -14.87 -26.13
N GLU A 24 6.69 -13.78 -26.72
CA GLU A 24 7.39 -12.72 -25.98
C GLU A 24 6.48 -11.88 -25.07
N GLN A 25 5.16 -11.98 -25.24
CA GLN A 25 4.16 -11.19 -24.48
C GLN A 25 3.59 -11.94 -23.27
N ALA A 26 4.12 -13.12 -22.92
CA ALA A 26 3.63 -13.92 -21.79
C ALA A 26 3.89 -13.21 -20.46
N VAL A 27 2.86 -13.12 -19.62
CA VAL A 27 2.98 -12.52 -18.28
C VAL A 27 3.19 -13.62 -17.25
N ILE A 28 4.26 -13.47 -16.46
CA ILE A 28 4.59 -14.38 -15.37
C ILE A 28 3.77 -14.01 -14.15
N LEU A 29 2.92 -14.92 -13.70
CA LEU A 29 2.05 -14.70 -12.54
C LEU A 29 2.76 -15.06 -11.24
N THR A 30 3.53 -16.15 -11.25
CA THR A 30 4.27 -16.61 -10.07
C THR A 30 5.56 -17.32 -10.47
N SER A 31 6.57 -17.18 -9.63
CA SER A 31 7.84 -17.91 -9.75
C SER A 31 8.25 -18.41 -8.37
N ARG A 32 8.60 -19.69 -8.28
CA ARG A 32 9.08 -20.32 -7.04
C ARG A 32 10.27 -21.23 -7.32
N ARG A 33 11.19 -21.31 -6.37
CA ARG A 33 12.28 -22.29 -6.37
C ARG A 33 11.77 -23.57 -5.70
N VAL A 34 12.04 -24.71 -6.34
CA VAL A 34 11.69 -26.05 -5.87
C VAL A 34 12.94 -26.93 -5.92
N ASP A 35 12.92 -28.05 -5.23
CA ASP A 35 14.10 -28.92 -5.08
C ASP A 35 14.69 -29.38 -6.42
N ASP A 36 13.86 -29.45 -7.48
CA ASP A 36 14.21 -29.86 -8.84
C ASP A 36 14.39 -28.67 -9.83
N GLY A 37 14.56 -27.44 -9.31
CA GLY A 37 14.85 -26.24 -10.11
C GLY A 37 13.90 -25.07 -9.87
N VAL A 38 13.39 -24.47 -10.95
CA VAL A 38 12.51 -23.29 -10.92
C VAL A 38 11.20 -23.58 -11.63
N GLU A 39 10.10 -23.29 -10.95
CA GLU A 39 8.73 -23.41 -11.47
C GLU A 39 8.18 -22.01 -11.74
N ILE A 40 7.73 -21.78 -12.98
CA ILE A 40 7.16 -20.51 -13.45
C ILE A 40 5.76 -20.79 -14.03
N VAL A 41 4.76 -20.04 -13.57
CA VAL A 41 3.41 -20.08 -14.15
C VAL A 41 3.20 -18.83 -14.99
N ALA A 42 2.91 -19.02 -16.27
CA ALA A 42 2.74 -17.95 -17.24
C ALA A 42 1.37 -18.04 -17.92
N ALA A 43 0.80 -16.88 -18.25
CA ALA A 43 -0.48 -16.76 -18.92
C ALA A 43 -0.37 -15.94 -20.21
N THR A 44 -1.05 -16.41 -21.25
CA THR A 44 -1.33 -15.70 -22.51
C THR A 44 -2.81 -15.36 -22.60
N ASP A 45 -3.10 -14.26 -23.28
CA ASP A 45 -4.36 -13.49 -23.22
C ASP A 45 -4.60 -12.79 -21.88
N TYR A 46 -3.52 -12.45 -21.18
CA TYR A 46 -3.62 -11.32 -20.27
C TYR A 46 -3.66 -10.09 -21.16
N ASP A 47 -4.72 -9.30 -21.09
CA ASP A 47 -4.89 -8.12 -21.93
C ASP A 47 -3.79 -7.11 -21.55
N VAL A 48 -2.63 -7.27 -22.22
CA VAL A 48 -1.39 -6.58 -21.90
C VAL A 48 -1.60 -5.07 -22.01
N GLU A 49 -2.53 -4.64 -22.86
CA GLU A 49 -2.95 -3.25 -22.99
C GLU A 49 -3.78 -2.75 -21.81
N LEU A 50 -4.75 -3.53 -21.31
CA LEU A 50 -5.56 -3.13 -20.14
C LEU A 50 -4.68 -3.00 -18.89
N VAL A 51 -3.67 -3.86 -18.76
CA VAL A 51 -2.78 -3.87 -17.59
C VAL A 51 -1.55 -3.00 -17.78
N ARG A 52 -1.06 -2.76 -19.00
CA ARG A 52 -0.15 -1.64 -19.26
C ARG A 52 -0.82 -0.31 -19.00
N GLN A 53 -2.10 -0.14 -19.31
CA GLN A 53 -2.82 1.09 -19.04
C GLN A 53 -3.13 1.27 -17.54
N ALA A 54 -3.24 0.17 -16.79
CA ALA A 54 -3.38 0.19 -15.33
C ALA A 54 -2.05 0.30 -14.57
N LEU A 55 -0.93 -0.21 -15.13
CA LEU A 55 0.40 -0.19 -14.51
C LEU A 55 1.31 0.95 -15.00
N ARG A 56 1.13 1.45 -16.24
CA ARG A 56 1.73 2.68 -16.77
C ARG A 56 0.66 3.77 -16.72
N GLY A 57 0.64 4.53 -15.64
CA GLY A 57 0.06 5.88 -15.65
C GLY A 57 0.93 6.83 -16.48
N GLU A 58 1.33 6.47 -17.70
CA GLU A 58 2.24 7.29 -18.51
C GLU A 58 1.98 7.17 -20.01
N ALA A 59 1.78 8.36 -20.59
CA ALA A 59 1.48 8.67 -21.98
C ALA A 59 2.68 8.35 -22.92
N PRO A 60 2.49 8.32 -24.25
CA PRO A 60 3.52 7.89 -25.19
C PRO A 60 4.65 8.92 -25.31
N THR A 61 5.90 8.46 -25.27
CA THR A 61 7.10 9.27 -25.51
C THR A 61 7.41 9.35 -27.01
N PRO A 62 7.54 10.56 -27.61
CA PRO A 62 8.26 10.75 -28.85
C PRO A 62 9.77 10.79 -28.56
N VAL A 63 10.56 10.21 -29.46
CA VAL A 63 12.03 10.24 -29.44
C VAL A 63 12.53 11.67 -29.58
N ALA A 64 13.37 12.14 -28.65
CA ALA A 64 14.06 13.42 -28.73
C ALA A 64 15.47 13.28 -29.34
N PRO A 65 15.92 14.20 -30.21
CA PRO A 65 17.32 14.31 -30.65
C PRO A 65 18.20 14.97 -29.55
N PRO A 66 19.54 14.97 -29.66
CA PRO A 66 20.42 15.33 -28.55
C PRO A 66 20.41 16.84 -28.29
N VAL A 67 20.47 17.19 -27.00
CA VAL A 67 20.45 18.58 -26.51
C VAL A 67 21.88 19.02 -26.26
N ASP A 68 22.25 20.18 -26.80
CA ASP A 68 23.41 20.94 -26.36
C ASP A 68 22.98 22.35 -25.96
N ALA A 69 23.61 22.83 -24.88
CA ALA A 69 23.73 24.19 -24.39
C ALA A 69 22.53 24.98 -23.82
N ALA A 70 22.80 25.46 -22.59
CA ALA A 70 22.49 26.78 -22.01
C ALA A 70 21.22 26.95 -21.14
N LEU A 71 21.49 27.29 -19.88
CA LEU A 71 20.54 27.66 -18.82
C LEU A 71 20.16 29.14 -18.95
N ASP A 72 18.87 29.42 -19.22
CA ASP A 72 18.25 30.73 -19.03
C ASP A 72 17.40 30.72 -17.73
N PRO A 73 17.50 31.74 -16.84
CA PRO A 73 16.86 31.71 -15.51
C PRO A 73 15.44 32.29 -15.46
N HIS A 74 14.69 32.39 -16.55
CA HIS A 74 13.26 32.80 -16.52
C HIS A 74 12.39 31.73 -17.20
N GLY A 75 12.28 30.59 -16.53
CA GLY A 75 11.49 29.44 -16.98
C GLY A 75 10.00 29.69 -16.81
N ARG A 76 9.26 29.72 -17.93
CA ARG A 76 7.81 29.52 -17.98
C ARG A 76 7.42 28.33 -17.10
N GLU A 77 6.45 28.53 -16.22
CA GLU A 77 5.77 27.42 -15.55
C GLU A 77 5.26 26.43 -16.61
N PRO A 78 5.60 25.13 -16.54
CA PRO A 78 5.06 24.15 -17.44
C PRO A 78 3.56 24.04 -17.13
N ALA A 79 2.73 24.59 -18.00
CA ALA A 79 1.30 24.39 -17.94
C ALA A 79 1.03 22.89 -18.10
N LEU A 80 0.75 22.23 -16.98
CA LEU A 80 0.25 20.86 -16.91
C LEU A 80 -0.98 20.76 -17.81
N ARG A 81 -0.82 20.17 -19.00
CA ARG A 81 -1.95 19.82 -19.86
C ARG A 81 -2.74 18.72 -19.17
N ALA A 82 -3.89 19.08 -18.61
CA ALA A 82 -4.86 18.13 -18.10
C ALA A 82 -5.32 17.23 -19.25
N ILE A 83 -5.05 15.92 -19.13
CA ILE A 83 -5.65 14.91 -19.99
C ILE A 83 -7.16 14.98 -19.73
N PRO A 84 -8.02 15.22 -20.74
CA PRO A 84 -9.46 15.24 -20.55
C PRO A 84 -9.91 13.83 -20.15
N VAL A 85 -10.19 13.64 -18.87
CA VAL A 85 -10.83 12.43 -18.35
C VAL A 85 -12.32 12.58 -18.63
N ASP A 86 -12.93 11.54 -19.20
CA ASP A 86 -14.36 11.51 -19.48
C ASP A 86 -15.16 11.84 -18.19
N PRO A 87 -16.04 12.86 -18.21
CA PRO A 87 -16.79 13.28 -17.04
C PRO A 87 -17.67 12.17 -16.45
N GLU A 88 -18.14 11.20 -17.25
CA GLU A 88 -18.96 10.08 -16.76
C GLU A 88 -18.13 9.10 -15.95
N ILE A 89 -16.88 8.82 -16.37
CA ILE A 89 -15.96 7.95 -15.62
C ILE A 89 -15.58 8.59 -14.29
N VAL A 90 -15.41 9.92 -14.25
CA VAL A 90 -15.15 10.64 -13.00
C VAL A 90 -16.36 10.59 -12.07
N ALA A 91 -17.58 10.73 -12.59
CA ALA A 91 -18.81 10.63 -11.80
C ALA A 91 -18.97 9.23 -11.19
N LEU A 92 -18.81 8.17 -11.98
CA LEU A 92 -18.88 6.79 -11.49
C LEU A 92 -17.80 6.49 -10.44
N ARG A 93 -16.56 6.95 -10.66
CA ARG A 93 -15.48 6.79 -9.66
C ARG A 93 -15.83 7.46 -8.33
N ARG A 94 -16.44 8.64 -8.36
CA ARG A 94 -16.89 9.34 -7.14
C ARG A 94 -17.98 8.55 -6.43
N GLU A 95 -18.94 8.00 -7.17
CA GLU A 95 -20.02 7.19 -6.61
C GLU A 95 -19.48 5.90 -5.96
N ILE A 96 -18.54 5.22 -6.61
CA ILE A 96 -17.87 4.03 -6.05
C ILE A 96 -17.10 4.37 -4.77
N VAL A 97 -16.38 5.49 -4.74
CA VAL A 97 -15.67 5.94 -3.52
C VAL A 97 -16.67 6.22 -2.39
N ALA A 98 -17.78 6.90 -2.68
CA ALA A 98 -18.82 7.17 -1.69
C ALA A 98 -19.49 5.88 -1.15
N MET A 99 -19.72 4.91 -2.03
CA MET A 99 -20.20 3.58 -1.63
C MET A 99 -19.19 2.88 -0.72
N ARG A 100 -17.90 2.91 -1.08
CA ARG A 100 -16.83 2.30 -0.29
C ARG A 100 -16.76 2.92 1.11
N GLU A 101 -16.77 4.23 1.21
CA GLU A 101 -16.75 4.95 2.50
C GLU A 101 -17.96 4.59 3.38
N THR A 102 -19.13 4.38 2.77
CA THR A 102 -20.33 3.96 3.50
C THR A 102 -20.19 2.54 4.02
N ILE A 103 -19.70 1.62 3.19
CA ILE A 103 -19.46 0.22 3.58
C ILE A 103 -18.40 0.14 4.67
N GLU A 104 -17.30 0.87 4.55
CA GLU A 104 -16.22 0.93 5.54
C GLU A 104 -16.74 1.44 6.90
N ARG A 105 -17.58 2.48 6.90
CA ARG A 105 -18.24 2.99 8.12
C ARG A 105 -19.15 1.94 8.76
N GLU A 106 -20.01 1.28 7.98
CA GLU A 106 -20.91 0.26 8.53
C GLU A 106 -20.14 -0.96 9.06
N LEU A 107 -19.14 -1.46 8.32
CA LEU A 107 -18.27 -2.54 8.80
C LEU A 107 -17.51 -2.14 10.07
N GLY A 108 -17.07 -0.89 10.15
CA GLY A 108 -16.45 -0.33 11.35
C GLY A 108 -17.38 -0.40 12.56
N ARG A 109 -18.63 0.06 12.40
CA ARG A 109 -19.67 0.03 13.43
C ARG A 109 -19.99 -1.38 13.90
N PHE A 110 -20.21 -2.33 12.99
CA PHE A 110 -20.45 -3.73 13.35
C PHE A 110 -19.25 -4.36 14.08
N GLY A 111 -18.02 -4.04 13.66
CA GLY A 111 -16.82 -4.48 14.35
C GLY A 111 -16.77 -3.98 15.79
N GLU A 112 -17.07 -2.70 16.00
CA GLU A 112 -17.09 -2.09 17.33
C GLU A 112 -18.19 -2.68 18.22
N GLU A 113 -19.40 -2.88 17.71
CA GLU A 113 -20.51 -3.51 18.44
C GLU A 113 -20.12 -4.89 18.98
N ARG A 114 -19.47 -5.72 18.15
CA ARG A 114 -18.98 -7.04 18.55
C ARG A 114 -17.91 -6.95 19.63
N LEU A 115 -17.00 -5.98 19.54
CA LEU A 115 -15.97 -5.75 20.55
C LEU A 115 -16.58 -5.30 21.88
N ARG A 116 -17.55 -4.38 21.84
CA ARG A 116 -18.25 -3.88 23.04
C ARG A 116 -19.06 -4.95 23.76
N GLY A 117 -19.43 -6.04 23.07
CA GLY A 117 -20.05 -7.22 23.70
C GLY A 117 -19.16 -7.94 24.73
N VAL A 118 -17.83 -7.75 24.67
CA VAL A 118 -16.88 -8.32 25.63
C VAL A 118 -16.40 -7.23 26.59
N ARG A 119 -16.66 -7.38 27.90
CA ARG A 119 -16.37 -6.35 28.92
C ARG A 119 -14.95 -5.80 28.89
N VAL A 120 -13.94 -6.68 28.81
CA VAL A 120 -12.52 -6.26 28.80
C VAL A 120 -12.14 -5.49 27.53
N ARG A 121 -12.77 -5.80 26.40
CA ARG A 121 -12.54 -5.10 25.13
C ARG A 121 -13.29 -3.78 25.06
N ALA A 122 -14.53 -3.72 25.57
CA ALA A 122 -15.27 -2.47 25.76
C ALA A 122 -14.47 -1.47 26.59
N GLN A 123 -13.94 -1.93 27.73
CA GLN A 123 -13.11 -1.09 28.60
C GLN A 123 -11.85 -0.60 27.88
N ALA A 124 -11.19 -1.47 27.11
CA ALA A 124 -10.02 -1.08 26.34
C ALA A 124 -10.35 -0.03 25.25
N LEU A 125 -11.50 -0.14 24.58
CA LEU A 125 -11.95 0.87 23.61
C LEU A 125 -12.16 2.23 24.27
N ASP A 126 -12.86 2.28 25.41
CA ASP A 126 -13.11 3.52 26.14
C ASP A 126 -11.80 4.14 26.67
N ASP A 127 -10.87 3.32 27.17
CA ASP A 127 -9.56 3.78 27.65
C ASP A 127 -8.68 4.32 26.50
N LEU A 128 -8.62 3.62 25.35
CA LEU A 128 -7.86 4.07 24.17
C LEU A 128 -8.44 5.35 23.57
N ALA A 129 -9.77 5.47 23.50
CA ALA A 129 -10.42 6.71 23.06
C ALA A 129 -10.09 7.89 23.99
N ARG A 130 -10.05 7.67 25.31
CA ARG A 130 -9.63 8.69 26.29
C ARG A 130 -8.17 9.09 26.14
N TYR A 131 -7.30 8.21 25.67
CA TYR A 131 -5.91 8.54 25.34
C TYR A 131 -5.79 9.32 24.03
N GLY A 132 -6.89 9.51 23.28
CA GLY A 132 -6.87 10.16 21.97
C GLY A 132 -6.35 9.26 20.86
N CYS A 133 -6.38 7.93 21.05
CA CYS A 133 -6.04 7.01 19.98
C CYS A 133 -7.08 7.08 18.86
N ASP A 134 -6.59 6.95 17.62
CA ASP A 134 -7.43 6.81 16.44
C ASP A 134 -8.40 5.61 16.59
N PRO A 135 -9.67 5.71 16.12
CA PRO A 135 -10.66 4.65 16.27
C PRO A 135 -10.24 3.31 15.67
N ASP A 136 -9.50 3.30 14.57
CA ASP A 136 -9.10 2.07 13.88
C ASP A 136 -7.97 1.38 14.66
N LEU A 137 -7.01 2.18 15.16
CA LEU A 137 -5.98 1.70 16.07
C LEU A 137 -6.59 1.14 17.36
N ALA A 138 -7.56 1.85 17.94
CA ALA A 138 -8.24 1.44 19.16
C ALA A 138 -8.97 0.09 18.97
N ARG A 139 -9.69 -0.07 17.86
CA ARG A 139 -10.37 -1.33 17.50
C ARG A 139 -9.38 -2.47 17.29
N SER A 140 -8.27 -2.22 16.60
CA SER A 140 -7.21 -3.22 16.35
C SER A 140 -6.60 -3.75 17.65
N ILE A 141 -6.27 -2.86 18.59
CA ILE A 141 -5.72 -3.23 19.90
C ILE A 141 -6.76 -3.98 20.74
N ALA A 142 -8.00 -3.46 20.83
CA ALA A 142 -9.06 -4.08 21.60
C ALA A 142 -9.43 -5.48 21.06
N ALA A 143 -9.42 -5.68 19.75
CA ALA A 143 -9.64 -6.99 19.13
C ALA A 143 -8.56 -8.01 19.50
N SER A 144 -7.32 -7.55 19.71
CA SER A 144 -6.17 -8.39 20.06
C SER A 144 -6.18 -8.86 21.53
N ILE A 145 -7.02 -8.26 22.39
CA ILE A 145 -7.17 -8.69 23.79
C ILE A 145 -8.00 -9.98 23.84
N PRO A 146 -7.52 -11.08 24.46
CA PRO A 146 -8.31 -12.30 24.66
C PRO A 146 -9.59 -12.03 25.47
N ALA A 147 -10.71 -12.64 25.09
CA ALA A 147 -12.01 -12.37 25.70
C ALA A 147 -12.13 -12.87 27.15
N ASP A 148 -11.32 -13.86 27.52
CA ASP A 148 -11.20 -14.47 28.85
C ASP A 148 -10.16 -13.77 29.75
N THR A 149 -9.59 -12.65 29.29
CA THR A 149 -8.63 -11.87 30.08
C THR A 149 -9.24 -11.45 31.41
N VAL A 150 -8.51 -11.68 32.51
CA VAL A 150 -8.91 -11.25 33.84
C VAL A 150 -8.97 -9.70 33.87
N PRO A 151 -10.06 -9.08 34.37
CA PRO A 151 -10.24 -7.63 34.32
C PRO A 151 -9.05 -6.82 34.88
N GLY A 152 -8.46 -7.28 35.99
CA GLY A 152 -7.28 -6.63 36.60
C GLY A 152 -6.02 -6.64 35.73
N ARG A 153 -5.93 -7.53 34.72
CA ARG A 153 -4.81 -7.58 33.77
C ARG A 153 -5.10 -6.89 32.44
N SER A 154 -6.36 -6.58 32.15
CA SER A 154 -6.81 -6.02 30.86
C SER A 154 -6.03 -4.77 30.46
N ARG A 155 -5.95 -3.79 31.37
CA ARG A 155 -5.24 -2.53 31.11
C ARG A 155 -3.75 -2.72 30.85
N GLY A 156 -3.08 -3.60 31.61
CA GLY A 156 -1.68 -3.91 31.41
C GLY A 156 -1.42 -4.53 30.03
N LEU A 157 -2.28 -5.47 29.63
CA LEU A 157 -2.19 -6.11 28.31
C LEU A 157 -2.49 -5.12 27.17
N GLN A 158 -3.51 -4.27 27.32
CA GLN A 158 -3.83 -3.20 26.38
C GLN A 158 -2.63 -2.28 26.13
N LEU A 159 -1.97 -1.81 27.19
CA LEU A 159 -0.79 -0.96 27.07
C LEU A 159 0.40 -1.69 26.44
N ALA A 160 0.59 -2.98 26.77
CA ALA A 160 1.64 -3.79 26.14
C ALA A 160 1.41 -3.98 24.63
N LEU A 161 0.16 -4.21 24.22
CA LEU A 161 -0.21 -4.30 22.80
C LEU A 161 -0.03 -2.96 22.08
N LEU A 162 -0.41 -1.85 22.70
CA LEU A 162 -0.16 -0.51 22.17
C LEU A 162 1.34 -0.25 22.00
N ALA A 163 2.15 -0.55 23.02
CA ALA A 163 3.60 -0.37 22.95
C ALA A 163 4.23 -1.22 21.83
N LYS A 164 3.76 -2.46 21.64
CA LYS A 164 4.20 -3.33 20.54
C LYS A 164 3.82 -2.79 19.15
N SER A 165 2.77 -1.97 19.06
CA SER A 165 2.35 -1.35 17.80
C SER A 165 3.22 -0.17 17.37
N ILE A 166 4.03 0.38 18.28
CA ILE A 166 4.92 1.50 18.00
C ILE A 166 6.16 0.96 17.30
N LEU A 167 6.38 1.39 16.06
CA LEU A 167 7.61 1.09 15.34
C LEU A 167 8.76 1.92 15.94
N ILE A 168 9.79 1.25 16.43
CA ILE A 168 11.02 1.89 16.92
C ILE A 168 12.06 1.79 15.80
N PRO A 169 12.51 2.92 15.22
CA PRO A 169 13.58 2.90 14.23
C PRO A 169 14.89 2.42 14.86
N THR A 170 15.67 1.64 14.10
CA THR A 170 16.97 1.10 14.55
C THR A 170 18.13 2.06 14.33
N HIS A 171 17.91 3.12 13.58
CA HIS A 171 18.90 4.12 13.19
C HIS A 171 18.41 5.48 13.67
N GLU A 172 19.32 6.32 14.15
CA GLU A 172 18.99 7.63 14.70
C GLU A 172 19.73 8.74 13.91
N PRO A 173 19.15 9.20 12.77
CA PRO A 173 19.84 10.09 11.83
C PRO A 173 20.31 11.41 12.42
N ILE A 174 19.65 11.88 13.49
CA ILE A 174 20.02 13.10 14.22
C ILE A 174 21.37 12.94 14.92
N LEU A 175 21.64 11.75 15.50
CA LEU A 175 22.88 11.46 16.21
C LEU A 175 24.00 11.04 15.25
N GLU A 176 23.65 10.32 14.20
CA GLU A 176 24.61 9.78 13.23
C GLU A 176 25.11 10.83 12.23
N GLY A 177 24.41 11.98 12.14
CA GLY A 177 24.74 13.10 11.28
C GLY A 177 24.31 12.89 9.83
N GLY A 178 24.39 13.97 9.04
CA GLY A 178 23.99 13.97 7.62
C GLY A 178 23.22 15.22 7.22
N VAL A 179 22.61 15.19 6.03
CA VAL A 179 21.71 16.24 5.55
C VAL A 179 20.27 15.82 5.83
N LEU A 180 19.56 16.59 6.66
CA LEU A 180 18.19 16.32 7.08
C LEU A 180 17.26 17.44 6.58
N ALA A 181 16.11 17.07 6.03
CA ALA A 181 15.05 18.00 5.67
C ALA A 181 13.83 17.80 6.58
N LEU A 182 13.48 18.81 7.39
CA LEU A 182 12.27 18.79 8.22
C LEU A 182 11.07 19.27 7.41
N ILE A 183 10.05 18.41 7.28
CA ILE A 183 8.84 18.66 6.49
C ILE A 183 7.61 18.61 7.39
N GLY A 184 6.63 19.49 7.14
CA GLY A 184 5.39 19.56 7.93
C GLY A 184 4.65 20.89 7.76
N ALA A 185 3.43 20.99 8.29
CA ALA A 185 2.59 22.19 8.22
C ALA A 185 3.21 23.39 8.96
N THR A 186 2.75 24.61 8.69
CA THR A 186 3.17 25.81 9.44
C THR A 186 2.75 25.72 10.91
N GLY A 187 3.58 26.16 11.84
CA GLY A 187 3.26 26.19 13.28
C GLY A 187 3.54 24.91 14.07
N VAL A 188 3.96 23.81 13.43
CA VAL A 188 4.27 22.53 14.12
C VAL A 188 5.67 22.47 14.75
N GLY A 189 6.40 23.58 14.78
CA GLY A 189 7.72 23.64 15.44
C GLY A 189 8.93 23.22 14.59
N LYS A 190 8.83 23.14 13.25
CA LYS A 190 9.95 22.75 12.37
C LYS A 190 11.24 23.57 12.52
N THR A 191 11.13 24.84 12.91
CA THR A 191 12.28 25.74 13.11
C THR A 191 12.78 25.70 14.56
N THR A 192 12.02 25.08 15.46
CA THR A 192 12.32 25.00 16.91
C THR A 192 12.87 23.64 17.31
N THR A 193 12.54 22.57 16.57
CA THR A 193 13.01 21.19 16.76
C THR A 193 14.38 21.01 16.16
#